data_AF-A0A6C0C1N9-F1
#
_entry.id   AF-A0A6C0C1N9-F1
#
_cell.length_a   1.000
_cell.length_b   1.000
_cell.length_c   1.000
_cell.angle_alpha   90.00
_cell.angle_beta   90.00
_cell.angle_gamma   90.00
#
_symmetry.space_group_name_H-M   'P 1'
#
loop_
_entity.id
_entity.type
_entity.pdbx_description
1 polymer ?
#
loop_
_entity_poly.entity_id
_entity_poly.type
_entity_poly.pdbx_seq_one_letter_code
_entity_poly.pdbx_strand_id
1 'polypeptide(L)' 'MQYFTLQQLQIMNSTSKWNNRILLPNIAYDPNKKFKIHATWKADLNGRYWQAIRVERIITNEVKKIYNLM' A
#
# COMPACT_ATOMS: atom_id res chain seq x y z
N MET A 1 5.71 -5.85 12.10
CA MET A 1 5.08 -5.37 10.85
C MET A 1 4.75 -6.56 9.96
N GLN A 2 3.55 -6.61 9.39
CA GLN A 2 3.10 -7.72 8.54
C GLN A 2 3.48 -7.48 7.08
N TYR A 3 3.73 -8.56 6.34
CA TYR A 3 4.15 -8.55 4.94
C TYR A 3 3.12 -9.24 4.06
N PHE A 4 2.86 -8.67 2.88
CA PHE A 4 1.84 -9.17 1.96
C PHE A 4 2.38 -9.32 0.55
N THR A 5 1.93 -10.32 -0.19
CA THR A 5 2.14 -10.41 -1.64
C THR A 5 1.14 -9.52 -2.39
N LEU A 6 1.36 -9.27 -3.68
CA LEU A 6 0.42 -8.48 -4.49
C LEU A 6 -0.98 -9.11 -4.51
N GLN A 7 -1.06 -10.44 -4.65
CA GLN A 7 -2.33 -11.17 -4.64
C GLN A 7 -3.08 -11.02 -3.31
N GLN A 8 -2.35 -11.12 -2.19
CA GLN A 8 -2.94 -10.90 -0.86
C GLN A 8 -3.45 -9.47 -0.71
N LEU A 9 -2.71 -8.47 -1.20
CA LEU A 9 -3.14 -7.08 -1.18
C LEU A 9 -4.40 -6.86 -2.03
N GLN A 10 -4.51 -7.49 -3.20
CA GLN A 10 -5.70 -7.43 -4.05
C GLN A 10 -6.93 -8.01 -3.33
N ILE A 11 -6.79 -9.19 -2.72
CA ILE A 11 -7.85 -9.82 -1.93
C ILE A 11 -8.23 -8.95 -0.74
N MET A 12 -7.25 -8.40 -0.02
CA MET A 12 -7.52 -7.48 1.09
C MET A 12 -8.28 -6.25 0.60
N ASN A 13 -7.88 -5.66 -0.53
CA ASN A 13 -8.46 -4.44 -1.04
C ASN A 13 -9.91 -4.60 -1.50
N SER A 14 -10.33 -5.81 -1.89
CA SER A 14 -11.71 -6.11 -2.24
C SER A 14 -12.62 -6.38 -1.04
N THR A 15 -12.07 -6.51 0.17
CA THR A 15 -12.87 -6.70 1.39
C THR A 15 -13.52 -5.39 1.85
N SER A 16 -14.68 -5.47 2.52
CA SER A 16 -15.40 -4.30 3.07
C SER A 16 -14.57 -3.46 4.03
N LYS A 17 -13.60 -4.08 4.73
CA LYS A 17 -12.69 -3.38 5.65
C LYS A 17 -11.81 -2.35 4.94
N TRP A 18 -11.29 -2.70 3.76
CA TRP A 18 -10.36 -1.85 3.02
C TRP A 18 -11.03 -1.10 1.88
N ASN A 19 -12.03 -1.70 1.23
CA ASN A 19 -12.89 -1.08 0.22
C ASN A 19 -12.11 -0.21 -0.79
N ASN A 20 -11.14 -0.82 -1.49
CA ASN A 20 -10.28 -0.17 -2.48
C ASN A 20 -9.37 0.95 -1.97
N ARG A 21 -9.05 0.98 -0.67
CA ARG A 21 -8.18 2.01 -0.06
C ARG A 21 -6.71 1.68 0.01
N ILE A 22 -6.33 0.44 -0.30
CA ILE A 22 -4.94 0.09 -0.53
C ILE A 22 -4.60 0.53 -1.96
N LEU A 23 -3.71 1.52 -2.08
CA LEU A 23 -3.13 1.93 -3.35
C LEU A 23 -2.15 0.85 -3.78
N LEU A 24 -2.62 0.02 -4.70
CA LEU A 24 -1.87 -1.11 -5.22
C LEU A 24 -0.80 -0.63 -6.21
N PRO A 25 0.36 -1.29 -6.22
CA PRO A 25 1.41 -1.00 -7.16
C PRO A 25 1.02 -1.56 -8.54
N ASN A 26 1.44 -0.92 -9.63
CA ASN A 26 1.04 -1.25 -11.01
C ASN A 26 1.25 -2.75 -11.38
N ILE A 27 0.41 -3.31 -12.25
CA ILE A 27 0.22 -4.76 -12.46
C ILE A 27 1.49 -5.49 -12.98
N ALA A 28 2.47 -4.76 -13.54
CA ALA A 28 3.72 -5.31 -14.07
C ALA A 28 4.72 -5.81 -13.00
N TYR A 29 4.29 -6.05 -11.77
CA TYR A 29 5.17 -6.45 -10.67
C TYR A 29 5.24 -7.97 -10.46
N ASP A 30 6.45 -8.44 -10.20
CA ASP A 30 6.78 -9.83 -9.88
C ASP A 30 5.89 -10.36 -8.72
N PRO A 31 5.17 -11.47 -8.93
CA PRO A 31 4.22 -12.03 -7.96
C PRO A 31 4.88 -12.46 -6.63
N ASN A 32 6.19 -12.70 -6.60
CA ASN A 32 6.92 -13.09 -5.38
C ASN A 32 7.34 -11.89 -4.52
N LYS A 33 7.17 -10.65 -5.02
CA LYS A 33 7.57 -9.46 -4.27
C LYS A 33 6.64 -9.24 -3.08
N LYS A 34 7.26 -8.94 -1.94
CA LYS A 34 6.58 -8.63 -0.68
C LYS A 34 6.46 -7.12 -0.51
N PHE A 35 5.33 -6.72 0.06
CA PHE A 35 4.95 -5.34 0.31
C PHE A 35 4.60 -5.12 1.78
N LYS A 36 4.85 -3.90 2.24
CA LYS A 36 4.36 -3.32 3.48
C LYS A 36 3.29 -2.29 3.16
N ILE A 37 2.30 -2.18 4.03
CA ILE A 37 1.25 -1.18 3.90
C ILE A 37 1.60 0.00 4.81
N HIS A 38 1.58 1.21 4.26
CA HIS A 38 1.88 2.45 4.98
C HIS A 38 0.70 3.41 4.92
N ALA A 39 0.38 4.08 6.03
CA ALA A 39 -0.66 5.09 6.04
C ALA A 39 -0.24 6.30 5.20
N THR A 40 -1.16 6.85 4.42
CA THR A 40 -0.94 8.07 3.65
C THR A 40 -1.67 9.25 4.29
N TRP A 41 -1.26 10.48 3.98
CA TRP A 41 -2.03 11.69 4.32
C TRP A 41 -3.32 11.83 3.49
N LYS A 42 -3.53 10.98 2.47
CA LYS A 42 -4.76 10.98 1.69
C LYS A 42 -5.89 10.32 2.49
N ALA A 43 -6.94 11.09 2.76
CA ALA A 43 -8.15 10.61 3.41
C ALA A 43 -9.40 11.29 2.81
N ASP A 44 -10.52 10.59 2.86
CA ASP A 44 -11.86 11.08 2.50
C ASP A 44 -12.83 10.92 3.68
N LEU A 45 -14.11 11.25 3.47
CA LEU A 45 -15.18 11.13 4.48
C LEU A 45 -15.35 9.71 5.04
N ASN A 46 -15.00 8.71 4.24
CA ASN A 46 -15.16 7.32 4.60
C ASN A 46 -13.89 6.78 5.27
N GLY A 47 -12.73 7.44 5.13
CA GLY A 47 -11.49 7.20 5.88
C GLY A 47 -10.21 7.32 5.06
N ARG A 48 -9.16 6.63 5.49
CA ARG A 48 -7.78 6.85 5.01
C ARG A 48 -7.32 5.85 3.95
N TYR A 49 -6.51 6.32 3.00
CA TYR A 49 -5.82 5.50 2.02
C TYR A 49 -4.46 5.03 2.52
N TRP A 50 -4.04 3.87 2.01
CA TRP A 50 -2.82 3.21 2.41
C TRP A 50 -1.98 2.84 1.20
N GLN A 51 -0.69 3.12 1.24
CA GLN A 51 0.22 2.80 0.15
C GLN A 51 0.88 1.43 0.39
N ALA A 52 0.78 0.55 -0.59
CA ALA A 52 1.63 -0.64 -0.64
C ALA A 52 3.02 -0.27 -1.19
N ILE A 53 4.06 -0.48 -0.38
CA ILE A 53 5.46 -0.21 -0.73
C ILE A 53 6.27 -1.49 -0.56
N ARG A 54 7.20 -1.75 -1.49
CA ARG A 54 8.05 -2.95 -1.41
C ARG A 54 8.87 -2.98 -0.13
N VAL A 55 9.04 -4.17 0.43
CA VAL A 55 9.84 -4.40 1.65
C VAL A 55 11.28 -3.95 1.49
N GLU A 56 11.85 -4.15 0.30
CA GLU A 56 13.24 -3.78 -0.05
C GLU A 56 13.45 -2.27 -0.19
N ARG A 57 12.38 -1.46 -0.26
CA ARG A 57 12.50 -0.02 -0.43
C ARG A 57 12.70 0.66 0.92
N ILE A 58 13.79 1.40 1.05
CA ILE A 58 14.07 2.24 2.22
C ILE A 58 13.14 3.45 2.20
N ILE A 59 12.45 3.71 3.31
CA ILE A 59 11.54 4.85 3.45
C ILE A 59 12.32 6.10 3.83
N THR A 60 12.88 6.78 2.82
CA THR A 60 13.51 8.10 2.97
C THR A 60 12.47 9.22 2.98
N ASN A 61 12.86 10.45 3.32
CA ASN A 61 11.97 11.61 3.27
C ASN A 61 11.42 11.88 1.86
N GLU A 62 12.19 11.60 0.82
CA GLU A 62 11.73 11.71 -0.57
C GLU A 62 10.66 10.66 -0.89
N VAL A 63 10.86 9.41 -0.47
CA VAL A 63 9.87 8.34 -0.63
C VAL A 63 8.58 8.68 0.12
N LYS A 64 8.69 9.27 1.33
CA LYS A 64 7.52 9.78 2.07
C LYS A 64 6.77 10.85 1.27
N LYS A 65 7.48 11.79 0.63
CA LYS A 65 6.83 12.81 -0.22
C LYS A 65 6.16 12.21 -1.45
N ILE A 66 6.84 11.31 -2.17
CA ILE A 66 6.33 10.67 -3.40
C ILE A 66 5.02 9.91 -3.13
N TYR A 67 4.98 9.16 -2.03
CA TYR A 67 3.81 8.34 -1.67
C TYR A 67 2.86 9.03 -0.68
N ASN A 68 3.12 10.29 -0.35
CA ASN A 68 2.35 11.07 0.61
C ASN A 68 2.15 10.34 1.96
N LEU A 69 3.24 9.79 2.54
CA LEU A 69 3.20 8.98 3.77
C LEU A 69 3.15 9.83 5.03
N MET A 70 2.43 9.34 6.04
CA MET A 70 2.45 9.88 7.41
C MET A 70 3.77 9.62 8.14
#